data_AF-A0A1A8QG17-F1
#
_entry.id   AF-A0A1A8QG17-F1
#
_cell.length_a   1.000
_cell.length_b   1.000
_cell.length_c   1.000
_cell.angle_alpha   90.00
_cell.angle_beta   90.00
_cell.angle_gamma   90.00
#
_symmetry.space_group_name_H-M   'P 1'
#
loop_
_entity.id
_entity.type
_entity.pdbx_description
1 polymer ?
#
loop_
_entity_poly.entity_id
_entity_poly.type
_entity_poly.pdbx_seq_one_letter_code
_entity_poly.pdbx_strand_id
1 'polypeptide(L)' 'VTAIVLSFQYVPWLHMLYAAIGAVVYTLFLVYNTQLLIGNRELAISPEEYIYGALSLYVDIVNIFLFILQISGAATE' A
#
# COMPACT_ATOMS: atom_id res chain seq x y z
N VAL A 1 10.61 -18.46 -10.91
CA VAL A 1 10.59 -17.43 -9.84
C VAL A 1 11.82 -16.53 -9.92
N THR A 2 13.04 -17.07 -9.84
CA THR A 2 14.29 -16.27 -9.89
C THR A 2 14.44 -15.41 -11.16
N ALA A 3 14.14 -15.95 -12.35
CA ALA A 3 14.18 -15.17 -13.60
C ALA A 3 13.18 -14.00 -13.63
N ILE A 4 12.00 -14.17 -13.01
CA ILE A 4 10.98 -13.13 -12.90
C ILE A 4 11.47 -12.03 -11.96
N VAL A 5 12.01 -12.39 -10.79
CA VAL A 5 12.57 -11.44 -9.82
C VAL A 5 13.70 -10.63 -10.46
N LEU A 6 14.60 -11.28 -11.20
CA LEU A 6 15.69 -10.59 -11.89
C LEU A 6 15.17 -9.65 -12.98
N SER A 7 14.11 -10.01 -13.72
CA SER A 7 13.54 -9.10 -14.73
C SER A 7 13.02 -7.78 -14.14
N PHE A 8 12.49 -7.77 -12.91
CA PHE A 8 12.08 -6.54 -12.23
C PHE A 8 13.26 -5.66 -11.79
N GLN A 9 14.47 -6.23 -11.66
CA GLN A 9 15.67 -5.49 -11.28
C GLN A 9 16.41 -4.91 -12.49
N TYR A 10 16.40 -5.62 -13.64
CA TYR A 10 17.11 -5.20 -14.84
C TYR A 10 16.27 -4.39 -15.83
N VAL A 11 14.95 -4.34 -15.66
CA VAL A 11 14.03 -3.63 -16.57
C VAL A 11 13.34 -2.49 -15.82
N PRO A 12 13.86 -1.24 -15.90
CA PRO A 12 13.39 -0.12 -15.08
C PRO A 12 11.89 0.20 -15.25
N TRP A 13 11.37 0.13 -16.48
CA TRP A 13 9.95 0.42 -16.74
C TRP A 13 9.01 -0.62 -16.10
N LEU A 14 9.46 -1.88 -15.99
CA LEU A 14 8.68 -2.95 -15.37
C LEU A 14 8.64 -2.76 -13.85
N HIS A 15 9.74 -2.28 -13.26
CA HIS A 15 9.80 -1.88 -11.85
C HIS A 15 8.85 -0.70 -11.56
N MET A 16 8.86 0.33 -12.41
CA MET A 16 7.94 1.48 -12.29
C MET A 16 6.47 1.06 -12.42
N LEU A 17 6.15 0.17 -13.36
CA LEU A 17 4.79 -0.35 -13.53
C LEU A 17 4.32 -1.11 -12.28
N TYR A 18 5.19 -1.95 -11.70
CA TYR A 18 4.90 -2.65 -10.45
C TYR A 18 4.65 -1.66 -9.31
N ALA A 19 5.49 -0.64 -9.16
CA ALA A 19 5.34 0.36 -8.13
C ALA A 19 4.05 1.17 -8.28
N ALA A 20 3.67 1.54 -9.51
CA ALA A 20 2.44 2.25 -9.80
C ALA A 20 1.18 1.42 -9.47
N ILE A 21 1.17 0.14 -9.85
CA ILE A 21 0.07 -0.78 -9.50
C ILE A 21 0.00 -0.96 -7.99
N GLY A 22 1.13 -1.15 -7.32
CA GLY A 22 1.22 -1.25 -5.86
C GLY A 22 0.64 -0.03 -5.15
N ALA A 23 1.03 1.18 -5.58
CA ALA A 23 0.50 2.43 -5.02
C ALA A 23 -1.02 2.52 -5.13
N VAL A 24 -1.59 2.19 -6.29
CA VAL A 24 -3.05 2.23 -6.52
C VAL A 24 -3.76 1.20 -5.64
N VAL A 25 -3.26 -0.03 -5.58
CA VAL A 25 -3.87 -1.11 -4.78
C VAL A 25 -3.88 -0.76 -3.30
N TYR A 26 -2.77 -0.31 -2.74
CA TYR A 26 -2.73 0.08 -1.32
C TYR A 26 -3.55 1.33 -1.02
N THR A 27 -3.69 2.26 -1.97
CA THR A 27 -4.60 3.40 -1.82
C THR A 27 -6.06 2.95 -1.76
N LEU A 28 -6.47 1.96 -2.57
CA LEU A 28 -7.81 1.36 -2.50
C LEU A 28 -8.04 0.63 -1.17
N PHE A 29 -7.04 -0.11 -0.67
CA PHE A 29 -7.10 -0.73 0.66
C PHE A 29 -7.24 0.31 1.77
N LEU A 30 -6.51 1.42 1.69
CA LEU A 30 -6.63 2.53 2.64
C LEU A 30 -8.06 3.09 2.66
N VAL A 31 -8.66 3.33 1.50
CA VAL A 31 -10.06 3.80 1.41
C VAL A 31 -11.01 2.77 2.00
N TYR A 32 -10.84 1.49 1.71
CA TYR A 32 -11.68 0.43 2.28
C TYR A 32 -11.56 0.34 3.81
N ASN A 33 -10.33 0.30 4.34
CA ASN A 33 -10.06 0.17 5.76
C ASN A 33 -10.53 1.42 6.54
N THR A 34 -10.35 2.62 5.97
CA THR A 34 -10.89 3.85 6.58
C THR A 34 -12.42 3.88 6.59
N GLN A 35 -13.07 3.42 5.52
CA GLN A 35 -14.54 3.33 5.48
C GLN A 35 -15.08 2.32 6.49
N LEU A 36 -14.40 1.19 6.68
CA LEU A 36 -14.76 0.20 7.70
C LEU A 36 -14.66 0.78 9.11
N LEU A 37 -13.63 1.60 9.39
CA LEU A 37 -13.39 2.20 10.71
C LEU A 37 -14.23 3.45 11.02
N ILE A 38 -14.59 4.23 9.98
CA ILE A 38 -15.28 5.52 10.14
C ILE A 38 -16.77 5.41 9.79
N GLY A 39 -17.12 4.63 8.76
CA GLY A 39 -18.46 4.60 8.15
C GLY A 39 -19.50 3.76 8.89
N ASN A 40 -19.11 2.82 9.76
CA ASN A 40 -20.03 1.84 10.36
C ASN A 40 -20.16 1.94 11.90
N ARG A 41 -20.04 3.16 12.43
CA ARG A 41 -19.96 3.46 13.88
C ARG A 41 -21.29 3.34 14.65
N GLU A 42 -22.07 2.26 14.49
CA GLU A 42 -23.27 2.04 15.31
C GLU A 42 -23.07 1.07 16.49
N LEU A 43 -21.97 0.33 16.57
CA LEU A 43 -21.73 -0.58 17.68
C LEU A 43 -20.30 -0.39 18.20
N ALA A 44 -20.15 -0.33 19.53
CA ALA A 44 -18.88 -0.14 20.20
C ALA A 44 -17.84 -1.17 19.70
N ILE A 45 -16.96 -0.71 18.82
CA ILE A 45 -15.83 -1.51 18.31
C ILE A 45 -14.98 -1.90 19.52
N SER A 46 -14.69 -3.20 19.67
CA SER A 46 -13.87 -3.68 20.78
C SER A 46 -12.51 -2.99 20.75
N PRO A 47 -11.87 -2.67 21.88
CA PRO A 47 -10.53 -2.07 21.90
C PRO A 47 -9.52 -2.82 21.03
N GLU A 48 -9.63 -4.15 20.92
CA GLU A 48 -8.78 -4.95 20.05
C GLU A 48 -8.99 -4.67 18.55
N GLU A 49 -10.24 -4.49 18.11
CA GLU A 49 -10.57 -4.18 16.73
C GLU A 49 -10.11 -2.76 16.34
N TYR A 50 -10.14 -1.82 17.28
CA TYR A 50 -9.59 -0.48 17.07
C TYR A 50 -8.07 -0.52 16.89
N ILE A 51 -7.36 -1.30 17.71
CA ILE A 51 -5.90 -1.49 17.59
C ILE A 51 -5.56 -2.15 16.25
N TYR A 52 -6.29 -3.20 15.88
CA TYR A 52 -6.09 -3.88 14.60
C TYR A 52 -6.33 -2.94 13.41
N GLY A 53 -7.41 -2.15 13.44
CA GLY A 53 -7.70 -1.16 12.42
C GLY A 53 -6.61 -0.09 12.30
N ALA A 54 -6.11 0.43 13.42
CA ALA A 54 -5.02 1.39 13.43
C ALA A 54 -3.72 0.80 12.86
N LEU A 55 -3.40 -0.46 13.18
CA LEU A 55 -2.24 -1.17 12.62
C LEU A 55 -2.38 -1.38 11.11
N SER A 56 -3.57 -1.77 10.63
CA SER A 56 -3.84 -1.93 9.21
C SER A 56 -3.64 -0.61 8.44
N LEU A 57 -4.20 0.49 8.95
CA LEU A 57 -4.02 1.82 8.36
C LEU A 57 -2.54 2.24 8.32
N TYR A 58 -1.78 1.97 9.39
CA TYR A 58 -0.35 2.27 9.43
C TYR A 58 0.41 1.52 8.33
N VAL A 59 0.16 0.22 8.19
CA VAL A 59 0.80 -0.62 7.17
C VAL A 59 0.44 -0.13 5.76
N ASP A 60 -0.82 0.25 5.51
CA ASP A 60 -1.25 0.78 4.22
C ASP A 60 -0.51 2.09 3.87
N ILE A 61 -0.43 3.03 4.81
CA ILE A 61 0.26 4.32 4.61
C ILE A 61 1.75 4.12 4.33
N VAL A 62 2.42 3.25 5.08
CA VAL A 62 3.85 2.96 4.87
C VAL A 62 4.09 2.35 3.49
N ASN A 63 3.25 1.41 3.05
CA ASN A 63 3.40 0.81 1.73
C ASN A 63 3.18 1.83 0.60
N ILE A 64 2.15 2.68 0.71
CA ILE A 64 1.91 3.76 -0.26
C ILE A 64 3.15 4.67 -0.36
N PHE A 65 3.72 5.06 0.79
CA PHE A 65 4.91 5.89 0.82
C PHE A 65 6.10 5.22 0.13
N LEU A 66 6.34 3.93 0.37
CA LEU A 66 7.42 3.18 -0.28
C LEU A 66 7.23 3.07 -1.80
N PHE A 67 5.99 2.86 -2.28
CA PHE A 67 5.71 2.85 -3.71
C PHE A 67 5.92 4.22 -4.36
N ILE A 68 5.50 5.31 -3.69
CA ILE A 68 5.76 6.68 -4.16
C ILE A 68 7.26 6.95 -4.22
N LEU A 69 8.04 6.50 -3.22
CA LEU A 69 9.50 6.62 -3.23
C LEU A 69 10.15 5.84 -4.37
N GLN A 70 9.67 4.62 -4.67
CA GLN A 70 10.16 3.84 -5.82
C GLN A 70 9.91 4.56 -7.15
N ILE A 71 8.72 5.14 -7.33
CA ILE A 71 8.38 5.89 -8.56
C ILE A 71 9.20 7.18 -8.65
N SER A 72 9.32 7.93 -7.55
CA SER A 72 10.00 9.22 -7.53
C SER A 72 11.51 9.08 -7.64
N GLY A 73 12.10 8.08 -6.99
CA GLY A 73 13.53 7.78 -7.08
C GLY A 73 13.93 7.31 -8.47
N ALA A 74 13.10 6.49 -9.13
CA ALA A 74 13.31 6.07 -10.52
C ALA A 74 13.15 7.22 -11.54
N ALA A 75 12.43 8.28 -11.20
CA ALA A 75 12.26 9.45 -12.07
C ALA A 75 13.43 10.45 -12.00
N THR A 76 14.32 10.30 -11.02
CA THR A 76 15.48 11.18 -10.79
C THR A 76 16.82 10.63 -11.30
N GLU A 77 16.85 9.43 -11.88
CA GLU A 77 17.97 8.91 -12.69
C GLU A 77 17.63 8.90 -14.18
#